data_AF-A0A1I1LEU8-F1
#
_entry.id   AF-A0A1I1LEU8-F1
#
_cell.length_a   1.000
_cell.length_b   1.000
_cell.length_c   1.000
_cell.angle_alpha   90.00
_cell.angle_beta   90.00
_cell.angle_gamma   90.00
#
_symmetry.space_group_name_H-M   'P 1'
#
loop_
_entity.id
_entity.type
_entity.pdbx_description
1 polymer ?
#
loop_
_entity_poly.entity_id
_entity_poly.type
_entity_poly.pdbx_seq_one_letter_code
_entity_poly.pdbx_strand_id
1 'polypeptide(L)'
;MKQYTELFTVAYNAICLRCKNRGAVQPYGRYFPHGVGELADQHKIFEGVRDEPYMSHASGFGGTLPYRCLNCGNIGLIDRAGLEGYKQAFKSIKTEM
;
A
#
# COMPACT_ATOMS: atom_id res chain seq x y z
N MET A 1 -0.71 21.28 6.52
CA MET A 1 -1.09 20.02 5.85
C MET A 1 -2.39 19.47 6.44
N LYS A 2 -3.45 19.32 5.62
CA LYS A 2 -4.76 18.77 6.08
C LYS A 2 -4.63 17.30 6.51
N GLN A 3 -5.50 16.86 7.43
CA GLN A 3 -5.51 15.50 7.96
C GLN A 3 -5.88 14.48 6.85
N TYR A 4 -5.15 13.36 6.80
CA TYR A 4 -5.40 12.27 5.85
C TYR A 4 -5.47 10.92 6.57
N THR A 5 -6.14 9.96 5.93
CA THR A 5 -6.23 8.57 6.40
C THR A 5 -5.53 7.66 5.42
N GLU A 6 -4.59 6.82 5.88
CA GLU A 6 -4.02 5.76 5.06
C GLU A 6 -5.01 4.59 4.96
N LEU A 7 -5.30 4.16 3.75
CA LEU A 7 -6.18 3.02 3.48
C LEU A 7 -5.35 1.80 3.09
N PHE A 8 -5.78 0.63 3.56
CA PHE A 8 -5.08 -0.63 3.35
C PHE A 8 -6.03 -1.77 3.03
N THR A 9 -5.58 -2.72 2.21
CA THR A 9 -6.18 -4.05 2.07
C THR A 9 -5.43 -5.00 3.00
N VAL A 10 -6.16 -5.74 3.84
CA VAL A 10 -5.57 -6.74 4.73
C VAL A 10 -5.46 -8.09 4.01
N ALA A 11 -4.29 -8.70 4.04
CA ALA A 11 -4.04 -10.05 3.53
C ALA A 11 -3.65 -10.98 4.68
N TYR A 12 -4.62 -11.78 5.13
CA TYR A 12 -4.44 -12.74 6.23
C TYR A 12 -3.65 -13.98 5.81
N ASN A 13 -3.65 -14.32 4.52
CA ASN A 13 -2.97 -15.48 3.94
C ASN A 13 -1.53 -15.17 3.45
N ALA A 14 -0.86 -14.16 4.03
CA ALA A 14 0.52 -13.81 3.72
C ALA A 14 1.44 -14.06 4.92
N ILE A 15 2.57 -14.74 4.71
CA ILE A 15 3.63 -14.94 5.71
C ILE A 15 4.80 -14.01 5.40
N CYS A 16 5.23 -13.22 6.39
CA CYS A 16 6.44 -12.43 6.28
C CYS A 16 7.67 -13.33 6.34
N LEU A 17 8.54 -13.28 5.33
CA LEU A 17 9.74 -14.11 5.29
C LEU A 17 10.79 -13.70 6.32
N ARG A 18 10.74 -12.45 6.81
CA ARG A 18 11.66 -11.89 7.82
C ARG A 18 11.33 -12.37 9.24
N CYS A 19 10.08 -12.28 9.68
CA CYS A 19 9.70 -12.62 11.07
C CYS A 19 8.77 -13.84 11.19
N LYS A 20 8.42 -14.48 10.07
CA LYS A 20 7.50 -15.63 9.99
C LYS A 20 6.07 -15.38 10.49
N ASN A 21 5.73 -14.17 10.91
CA ASN A 21 4.37 -13.83 11.29
C ASN A 21 3.41 -13.87 10.10
N ARG A 22 2.16 -14.24 10.39
CA ARG A 22 1.05 -14.18 9.43
C ARG A 22 0.40 -12.80 9.44
N GLY A 23 -0.09 -12.39 8.28
CA GLY A 23 -0.76 -11.11 8.11
C GLY A 23 0.18 -10.04 7.57
N ALA A 24 -0.26 -9.45 6.47
CA ALA A 24 0.33 -8.25 5.90
C ALA A 24 -0.77 -7.32 5.42
N VAL A 25 -0.43 -6.05 5.25
CA VAL A 25 -1.32 -5.06 4.66
C VAL A 25 -0.72 -4.53 3.37
N GLN A 26 -1.55 -4.29 2.37
CA GLN A 26 -1.17 -3.62 1.14
C GLN A 26 -1.75 -2.21 1.15
N PRO A 27 -0.94 -1.15 1.00
CA PRO A 27 -1.44 0.22 0.98
C PRO A 27 -2.27 0.42 -0.28
N TYR A 28 -3.48 0.97 -0.12
CA TYR A 28 -4.38 1.32 -1.21
C TYR A 28 -4.19 2.78 -1.64
N GLY A 29 -3.89 3.67 -0.69
CA GLY A 29 -3.75 5.10 -0.97
C GLY A 29 -3.91 5.96 0.28
N ARG A 30 -3.97 7.27 0.05
CA ARG A 30 -4.27 8.28 1.07
C ARG A 30 -5.59 8.95 0.74
N TYR A 31 -6.47 8.97 1.72
CA TYR A 31 -7.75 9.66 1.63
C TYR A 31 -7.68 11.01 2.36
N PHE A 32 -8.07 12.07 1.66
CA PHE A 32 -8.13 13.44 2.15
C PHE A 32 -9.61 13.86 2.23
N PRO A 33 -10.28 13.68 3.38
CA PRO A 33 -11.72 13.93 3.50
C PRO A 33 -12.12 15.39 3.30
N HIS A 34 -11.18 16.32 3.49
CA HIS A 34 -11.39 17.76 3.37
C HIS A 34 -10.54 18.39 2.27
N GLY A 35 -10.06 17.59 1.33
CA GLY A 35 -9.14 18.01 0.27
C GLY A 35 -7.69 18.11 0.70
N VAL A 36 -6.84 18.34 -0.30
CA VAL A 36 -5.38 18.23 -0.17
C VAL A 36 -4.70 19.49 0.38
N GLY A 37 -5.40 20.63 0.41
CA GLY A 37 -4.91 21.87 1.01
C GLY A 37 -3.59 22.35 0.41
N GLU A 38 -2.59 22.57 1.27
CA GLU A 38 -1.24 23.07 0.90
C GLU A 38 -0.51 22.20 -0.15
N LEU A 39 -0.91 20.94 -0.35
CA LEU A 39 -0.37 20.11 -1.45
C LEU A 39 -0.68 20.71 -2.84
N ALA A 40 -1.77 21.47 -2.96
CA ALA A 40 -2.11 22.19 -4.19
C ALA A 40 -1.15 23.35 -4.48
N ASP A 41 -0.58 23.96 -3.45
CA ASP A 41 0.43 25.03 -3.60
C ASP A 41 1.74 24.48 -4.17
N GLN A 42 2.07 23.22 -3.84
CA GLN A 42 3.25 22.52 -4.32
C GLN A 42 3.05 21.92 -5.72
N HIS A 43 1.82 21.49 -6.02
CA HIS A 43 1.50 20.83 -7.28
C HIS A 43 0.15 21.32 -7.84
N LYS A 44 0.19 22.14 -8.89
CA LYS A 44 -1.00 22.71 -9.55
C LYS A 44 -2.06 21.68 -9.99
N ILE A 45 -1.68 20.42 -10.21
CA ILE A 45 -2.61 19.34 -10.56
C ILE A 45 -3.68 19.11 -9.48
N PHE A 46 -3.42 19.54 -8.25
CA PHE A 46 -4.29 19.36 -7.11
C PHE A 46 -5.19 20.56 -6.82
N GLU A 47 -5.12 21.65 -7.60
CA GLU A 47 -5.92 22.87 -7.37
C GLU A 47 -7.42 22.59 -7.38
N GLY A 48 -7.88 21.76 -8.32
CA GLY A 48 -9.30 21.38 -8.43
C GLY A 48 -9.82 20.54 -7.26
N VAL A 49 -8.93 19.99 -6.43
CA VAL A 49 -9.28 19.15 -5.26
C VAL A 49 -8.70 19.72 -3.95
N ARG A 50 -8.37 21.03 -3.93
CA ARG A 50 -7.81 21.73 -2.77
C ARG A 50 -8.69 21.60 -1.52
N ASP A 51 -10.00 21.79 -1.72
CA ASP A 51 -11.01 21.80 -0.66
C ASP A 51 -12.11 20.75 -0.85
N GLU A 52 -11.93 19.83 -1.81
CA GLU A 52 -12.88 18.74 -2.09
C GLU A 52 -12.30 17.38 -1.67
N PRO A 53 -13.13 16.43 -1.18
CA PRO A 53 -12.65 15.10 -0.83
C PRO A 53 -11.86 14.44 -1.96
N TYR A 54 -10.66 13.96 -1.65
CA TYR A 54 -9.74 13.41 -2.66
C TYR A 54 -9.14 12.08 -2.24
N MET A 55 -9.04 11.16 -3.20
CA MET A 55 -8.34 9.90 -3.06
C MET A 55 -7.07 9.89 -3.91
N SER A 56 -5.91 9.81 -3.24
CA SER A 56 -4.64 9.56 -3.91
C SER A 56 -4.34 8.06 -3.85
N HIS A 57 -4.56 7.36 -4.97
CA HIS A 57 -4.27 5.93 -5.05
C HIS A 57 -2.76 5.67 -5.02
N ALA A 58 -2.35 4.67 -4.23
CA ALA A 58 -0.98 4.18 -4.28
C ALA A 58 -0.73 3.53 -5.65
N SER A 59 0.40 3.86 -6.27
CA SER A 59 0.84 3.24 -7.52
C SER A 59 2.08 2.38 -7.27
N GLY A 60 2.04 1.15 -7.75
CA GLY A 60 3.11 0.17 -7.60
C GLY A 60 3.92 0.01 -8.88
N PHE A 61 5.16 -0.45 -8.76
CA PHE A 61 6.00 -0.73 -9.92
C PHE A 61 5.45 -1.95 -10.69
N GLY A 62 5.22 -1.80 -12.00
CA GLY A 62 4.62 -2.87 -12.82
C GLY A 62 3.21 -3.27 -12.37
N GLY A 63 2.44 -2.36 -11.77
CA GLY A 63 1.08 -2.61 -11.32
C GLY A 63 0.97 -3.44 -10.03
N THR A 64 2.08 -3.70 -9.34
CA THR A 64 2.08 -4.45 -8.07
C THR A 64 2.49 -3.57 -6.90
N LEU A 65 1.60 -3.43 -5.91
CA LEU A 65 1.87 -2.70 -4.68
C LEU A 65 2.56 -3.59 -3.64
N PRO A 66 3.57 -3.08 -2.91
CA PRO A 66 4.25 -3.85 -1.87
C PRO A 66 3.34 -4.08 -0.66
N TYR A 67 3.57 -5.20 0.02
CA TYR A 67 2.95 -5.51 1.30
C TYR A 67 3.83 -5.00 2.45
N ARG A 68 3.20 -4.68 3.58
CA ARG A 68 3.85 -4.34 4.87
C ARG A 68 3.43 -5.36 5.92
N CYS A 69 4.40 -5.95 6.63
CA CYS A 69 4.13 -6.88 7.72
C CYS A 69 3.57 -6.13 8.92
N LEU A 70 2.46 -6.63 9.48
CA LEU A 70 1.82 -6.03 10.66
C LEU A 70 2.63 -6.20 11.95
N ASN A 71 3.57 -7.15 12.00
CA ASN A 71 4.38 -7.41 13.20
C ASN A 71 5.73 -6.69 13.18
N CYS A 72 6.53 -6.88 12.13
CA CYS A 72 7.91 -6.36 12.08
C CYS A 72 8.10 -5.16 11.12
N GLY A 73 7.02 -4.69 10.49
CA GLY A 73 7.07 -3.56 9.55
C GLY A 73 7.82 -3.84 8.24
N ASN A 74 8.27 -5.09 7.98
CA ASN A 74 8.96 -5.45 6.74
C ASN A 74 8.11 -5.06 5.52
N ILE A 75 8.71 -4.44 4.50
CA ILE A 75 8.02 -4.03 3.27
C ILE A 75 8.61 -4.78 2.09
N GLY A 76 7.76 -5.24 1.18
CA GLY A 76 8.21 -5.83 -0.09
C GLY A 76 7.10 -6.59 -0.80
N LEU A 77 7.47 -7.24 -1.90
CA LEU A 77 6.52 -7.93 -2.75
C LEU A 77 6.17 -9.32 -2.22
N ILE A 78 4.94 -9.74 -2.52
CA ILE A 78 4.46 -11.10 -2.29
C ILE A 78 4.75 -11.96 -3.52
N ASP A 79 4.99 -13.25 -3.27
CA ASP A 79 5.15 -14.23 -4.33
C ASP A 79 4.01 -14.17 -5.36
N ARG A 80 4.35 -13.77 -6.57
CA ARG A 80 3.49 -13.90 -7.75
C ARG A 80 4.28 -14.64 -8.83
N ALA A 81 3.96 -15.92 -8.97
CA ALA A 81 4.25 -16.76 -10.14
C ALA A 81 5.65 -16.59 -10.77
N GLY A 82 6.69 -16.42 -9.96
CA GLY A 82 8.07 -16.36 -10.47
C GLY A 82 8.46 -15.06 -11.17
N LEU A 83 7.93 -13.89 -10.77
CA LEU A 83 8.56 -12.62 -11.13
C LEU A 83 10.08 -12.70 -10.82
N GLU A 84 10.93 -12.63 -11.83
CA GLU A 84 12.37 -12.77 -11.65
C GLU A 84 12.99 -11.43 -11.26
N GLY A 85 14.09 -11.45 -10.49
CA GLY A 85 14.87 -10.25 -10.19
C GLY A 85 14.42 -9.41 -8.99
N TYR A 86 13.46 -9.85 -8.17
CA TYR A 86 13.12 -9.19 -6.91
C TYR A 86 13.31 -10.11 -5.69
N LYS A 87 13.76 -9.53 -4.57
CA LYS A 87 13.85 -10.25 -3.30
C LYS A 87 12.45 -10.39 -2.70
N GLN A 88 11.92 -11.61 -2.74
CA GLN A 88 10.63 -11.94 -2.15
C GLN A 88 10.61 -11.59 -0.64
N ALA A 89 9.58 -10.86 -0.21
CA ALA A 89 9.41 -10.46 1.18
C ALA A 89 8.27 -11.23 1.88
N PHE A 90 7.30 -11.71 1.10
CA PHE A 90 6.13 -12.43 1.59
C PHE A 90 5.84 -13.68 0.76
N LYS A 91 5.31 -14.70 1.43
CA LYS A 91 4.82 -15.93 0.79
C LYS A 91 3.32 -16.07 1.02
N SER A 92 2.56 -16.33 -0.03
CA SER A 92 1.13 -16.66 0.07
C SER A 92 0.96 -18.06 0.63
N ILE A 93 0.02 -18.22 1.57
CA ILE A 93 -0.45 -19.54 2.00
C ILE A 93 -1.51 -19.96 0.98
N LYS A 94 -1.20 -20.99 0.17
CA LYS A 94 -2.24 -21.66 -0.61
C LYS A 94 -3.04 -22.50 0.37
N THR A 95 -4.31 -22.15 0.58
CA THR A 95 -5.24 -23.09 1.19
C THR A 95 -5.49 -24.15 0.12
N GLU A 96 -5.02 -25.38 0.33
CA GLU A 96 -5.51 -26.51 -0.46
C GLU A 96 -7.01 -26.59 -0.19
N MET A 97 -7.81 -26.41 -1.25
CA MET A 97 -9.24 -26.68 -1.25
C MET A 97 -9.45 -28.14 -1.60
#